data_AF-A0A3N5UCX4-F1
#
_entry.id   AF-A0A3N5UCX4-F1
#
_cell.length_a   1.000
_cell.length_b   1.000
_cell.length_c   1.000
_cell.angle_alpha   90.00
_cell.angle_beta   90.00
_cell.angle_gamma   90.00
#
_symmetry.space_group_name_H-M   'P 1'
#
loop_
_entity.id
_entity.type
_entity.pdbx_description
1 polymer ?
#
loop_
_entity_poly.entity_id
_entity_poly.type
_entity_poly.pdbx_seq_one_letter_code
_entity_poly.pdbx_strand_id
1 'polypeptide(L)'
;MTPSRRIGFISTRFAGTDGVSLETIKWVTVIERMGHECFYFCGECDRPPAKSYIVPEAFYRHPMIDAINQTVYVGTWGHMHEGRRAHPEIEALHQDFFSVYIRPTHITKQIQELKDYFKEHLYKFVH
;
A
#
# COMPACT_ATOMS: atom_id res chain seq x y z
N MET A 1 -32.34 -1.16 -17.85
CA MET A 1 -31.55 -0.52 -16.78
C MET A 1 -30.46 -1.48 -16.36
N THR A 2 -29.22 -1.02 -16.24
CA THR A 2 -28.14 -1.81 -15.63
C THR A 2 -28.49 -2.08 -14.16
N PRO A 3 -28.35 -3.32 -13.66
CA PRO A 3 -28.61 -3.61 -12.25
C PRO A 3 -27.64 -2.82 -11.37
N SER A 4 -28.13 -2.31 -10.23
CA SER A 4 -27.28 -1.66 -9.23
C SER A 4 -26.20 -2.63 -8.74
N ARG A 5 -25.03 -2.10 -8.45
CA ARG A 5 -23.83 -2.84 -8.00
C ARG A 5 -23.21 -2.07 -6.85
N ARG A 6 -22.55 -2.81 -5.95
CA ARG A 6 -21.72 -2.27 -4.88
C ARG A 6 -20.27 -2.25 -5.39
N ILE A 7 -19.62 -1.10 -5.37
CA ILE A 7 -18.27 -0.89 -5.92
C ILE A 7 -17.36 -0.40 -4.79
N GLY A 8 -16.29 -1.14 -4.54
CA GLY A 8 -15.30 -0.81 -3.52
C GLY A 8 -14.12 -0.03 -4.10
N PHE A 9 -13.78 1.10 -3.50
CA PHE A 9 -12.54 1.82 -3.72
C PHE A 9 -11.55 1.47 -2.61
N ILE A 10 -10.31 1.13 -2.99
CA ILE A 10 -9.26 0.70 -2.07
C ILE A 10 -8.06 1.63 -2.26
N SER A 11 -7.61 2.28 -1.19
CA SER A 11 -6.42 3.14 -1.18
C SER A 11 -5.85 3.17 0.24
N THR A 12 -4.64 3.67 0.41
CA THR A 12 -4.07 3.89 1.76
C THR A 12 -4.76 5.06 2.48
N ARG A 13 -5.32 6.00 1.72
CA ARG A 13 -6.07 7.16 2.23
C ARG A 13 -7.16 7.61 1.25
N PHE A 14 -8.30 8.02 1.80
CA PHE A 14 -9.34 8.82 1.15
C PHE A 14 -9.72 10.01 2.04
N ALA A 15 -8.81 10.97 2.19
CA ALA A 15 -8.98 12.13 3.04
C ALA A 15 -8.23 13.35 2.50
N GLY A 16 -8.84 14.53 2.63
CA GLY A 16 -8.27 15.78 2.17
C GLY A 16 -8.24 15.90 0.63
N THR A 17 -7.26 16.63 0.11
CA THR A 17 -7.21 17.10 -1.29
C THR A 17 -6.05 16.50 -2.09
N ASP A 18 -5.58 15.29 -1.75
CA ASP A 18 -4.59 14.63 -2.59
C ASP A 18 -5.18 14.12 -3.91
N GLY A 19 -4.30 13.86 -4.87
CA GLY A 19 -4.70 13.46 -6.22
C GLY A 19 -5.56 12.19 -6.26
N VAL A 20 -5.29 11.20 -5.41
CA VAL A 20 -6.07 9.94 -5.39
C VAL A 20 -7.45 10.20 -4.79
N SER A 21 -7.52 10.95 -3.69
CA SER A 21 -8.77 11.33 -3.04
C SER A 21 -9.69 12.13 -3.97
N LEU A 22 -9.14 13.11 -4.69
CA LEU A 22 -9.89 13.95 -5.63
C LEU A 22 -10.34 13.17 -6.88
N GLU A 23 -9.48 12.32 -7.44
CA GLU A 23 -9.85 11.51 -8.60
C GLU A 23 -10.92 10.47 -8.24
N THR A 24 -10.83 9.89 -7.05
CA THR A 24 -11.84 8.97 -6.53
C THR A 24 -13.21 9.63 -6.43
N ILE A 25 -13.30 10.89 -5.98
CA ILE A 25 -14.57 11.63 -5.94
C ILE A 25 -15.20 11.75 -7.33
N LYS A 26 -14.40 12.01 -8.37
CA LYS A 26 -14.91 12.13 -9.75
C LYS A 26 -15.50 10.80 -10.22
N TRP A 27 -14.80 9.69 -9.99
CA TRP A 27 -15.28 8.36 -10.33
C TRP A 27 -16.55 7.98 -9.56
N VAL A 28 -16.56 8.18 -8.24
CA VAL A 28 -17.74 7.95 -7.39
C VAL A 28 -18.93 8.76 -7.90
N THR A 29 -18.73 10.02 -8.25
CA THR A 29 -19.80 10.88 -8.79
C THR A 29 -20.42 10.30 -10.06
N VAL A 30 -19.59 9.83 -11.01
CA VAL A 30 -20.08 9.20 -12.25
C VAL A 30 -20.79 7.88 -11.95
N ILE A 31 -20.20 7.05 -11.10
CA ILE A 31 -20.70 5.71 -10.76
C ILE A 31 -22.03 5.78 -9.99
N GLU A 32 -22.16 6.69 -9.02
CA GLU A 32 -23.42 6.89 -8.29
C GLU A 32 -24.51 7.47 -9.20
N ARG A 33 -24.17 8.35 -10.17
CA ARG A 33 -25.11 8.81 -11.21
C ARG A 33 -25.58 7.68 -12.13
N MET A 34 -24.79 6.63 -12.29
CA MET A 34 -25.19 5.41 -13.02
C MET A 34 -26.06 4.47 -12.18
N GLY A 35 -26.36 4.82 -10.93
CA GLY A 35 -27.24 4.06 -10.03
C GLY A 35 -26.53 2.97 -9.23
N HIS A 36 -25.20 3.05 -9.08
CA HIS A 36 -24.42 2.12 -8.27
C HIS A 36 -24.07 2.73 -6.91
N GLU A 37 -23.67 1.90 -5.94
CA GLU A 37 -23.26 2.33 -4.61
C GLU A 37 -21.74 2.17 -4.42
N CYS A 38 -21.09 3.18 -3.85
CA CYS A 38 -19.65 3.17 -3.60
C CYS A 38 -19.31 3.00 -2.11
N PHE A 39 -18.29 2.18 -1.85
CA PHE A 39 -17.75 1.89 -0.52
C PHE A 39 -16.23 2.10 -0.52
N TYR A 40 -15.64 2.33 0.64
CA TYR A 40 -14.22 2.71 0.78
C TYR A 40 -13.50 1.79 1.74
N PHE A 41 -12.32 1.31 1.36
CA PHE A 41 -11.36 0.65 2.23
C PHE A 41 -10.09 1.51 2.29
N CYS A 42 -9.68 1.94 3.48
CA CYS A 42 -8.47 2.75 3.64
C CYS A 42 -7.97 2.81 5.08
N GLY A 43 -6.78 3.37 5.32
CA GLY A 43 -6.28 3.61 6.67
C GLY A 43 -6.64 4.97 7.26
N GLU A 44 -6.99 5.93 6.40
CA GLU A 44 -7.48 7.26 6.80
C GLU A 44 -8.60 7.69 5.84
N CYS A 45 -9.75 8.09 6.38
CA CYS A 45 -10.96 8.39 5.61
C CYS A 45 -11.73 9.58 6.18
N ASP A 46 -12.15 10.51 5.33
CA ASP A 46 -13.10 11.58 5.67
C ASP A 46 -14.50 11.35 5.05
N ARG A 47 -14.73 10.18 4.45
CA ARG A 47 -16.02 9.78 3.85
C ARG A 47 -16.98 9.22 4.91
N PRO A 48 -18.30 9.21 4.67
CA PRO A 48 -19.30 8.77 5.66
C PRO A 48 -18.98 7.39 6.27
N PRO A 49 -19.00 7.22 7.61
CA PRO A 49 -18.65 5.96 8.26
C PRO A 49 -19.47 4.76 7.79
N ALA A 50 -20.73 4.97 7.40
CA ALA A 50 -21.61 3.91 6.88
C ALA A 50 -21.14 3.30 5.55
N LYS A 51 -20.26 3.98 4.81
CA LYS A 51 -19.69 3.53 3.54
C LYS A 51 -18.18 3.23 3.64
N SER A 52 -17.60 3.33 4.83
CA SER A 52 -16.15 3.31 5.03
C SER A 52 -15.72 2.18 5.95
N TYR A 53 -14.75 1.40 5.50
CA TYR A 53 -14.06 0.38 6.25
C TYR A 53 -12.62 0.85 6.50
N ILE A 54 -12.34 1.25 7.75
CA ILE A 54 -11.06 1.86 8.10
C ILE A 54 -10.16 0.83 8.81
N VAL A 55 -8.96 0.62 8.27
CA VAL A 55 -7.90 -0.21 8.85
C VAL A 55 -6.68 0.68 9.04
N PRO A 56 -6.43 1.26 10.24
CA PRO A 56 -5.38 2.26 10.46
C PRO A 56 -4.00 1.85 9.92
N GLU A 57 -3.65 0.57 10.00
CA GLU A 57 -2.42 -0.03 9.51
C GLU A 57 -2.24 0.11 7.99
N ALA A 58 -3.34 0.24 7.23
CA ALA A 58 -3.32 0.45 5.79
C ALA A 58 -2.92 1.88 5.40
N PHE A 59 -2.80 2.80 6.37
CA PHE A 59 -2.34 4.15 6.11
C PHE A 59 -0.83 4.12 5.77
N TYR A 60 -0.44 4.79 4.68
CA TYR A 60 0.94 4.73 4.19
C TYR A 60 1.98 5.34 5.16
N ARG A 61 1.54 6.15 6.14
CA ARG A 61 2.35 6.70 7.24
C ARG A 61 2.04 6.05 8.59
N HIS A 62 1.39 4.90 8.59
CA HIS A 62 1.25 4.12 9.81
C HIS A 62 2.66 3.80 10.36
N PRO A 63 2.90 3.87 11.69
CA PRO A 63 4.25 3.73 12.26
C PRO A 63 5.00 2.48 11.80
N MET A 64 4.29 1.36 11.66
CA MET A 64 4.87 0.10 11.16
C MET A 64 5.28 0.17 9.67
N ILE A 65 4.49 0.84 8.82
CA ILE A 65 4.81 1.04 7.41
C ILE A 65 6.00 1.97 7.26
N ASP A 66 6.04 3.06 8.03
CA ASP A 66 7.16 3.99 8.05
C ASP A 66 8.46 3.31 8.53
N ALA A 67 8.40 2.43 9.54
CA ALA A 67 9.57 1.67 10.00
C ALA A 67 10.11 0.71 8.91
N ILE A 68 9.23 0.03 8.18
CA ILE A 68 9.60 -0.81 7.03
C ILE A 68 10.23 0.06 5.95
N ASN A 69 9.62 1.19 5.59
CA ASN A 69 10.12 2.10 4.57
C ASN A 69 11.51 2.66 4.94
N GLN A 70 11.72 3.04 6.19
CA GLN A 70 13.03 3.47 6.68
C GLN A 70 14.07 2.37 6.49
N THR A 71 13.74 1.12 6.80
CA THR A 71 14.68 0.00 6.65
C THR A 71 14.97 -0.33 5.18
N VAL A 72 13.94 -0.29 4.32
CA VAL A 72 14.04 -0.70 2.91
C VAL A 72 14.64 0.39 2.02
N TYR A 73 14.32 1.66 2.27
CA TYR A 73 14.69 2.77 1.38
C TYR A 73 15.73 3.74 2.00
N VAL A 74 15.82 3.84 3.33
CA VAL A 74 16.68 4.83 4.02
C VAL A 74 17.86 4.17 4.75
N GLY A 75 17.78 2.87 5.03
CA GLY A 75 18.82 2.09 5.71
C GLY A 75 20.19 2.25 5.04
N THR A 76 21.23 2.38 5.86
CA THR A 76 22.59 2.77 5.48
C THR A 76 23.12 1.96 4.30
N TRP A 77 23.18 2.60 3.13
CA TRP A 77 23.81 2.13 1.89
C TRP A 77 25.21 1.49 2.09
N GLY A 78 25.89 1.83 3.19
CA GLY A 78 27.30 1.51 3.46
C GLY A 78 27.59 0.23 4.26
N HIS A 79 26.66 -0.37 5.02
CA HIS A 79 26.98 -1.53 5.88
C HIS A 79 26.64 -2.89 5.27
N MET A 80 25.88 -2.94 4.17
CA MET A 80 25.66 -4.19 3.42
C MET A 80 26.81 -4.54 2.47
N HIS A 81 27.97 -3.88 2.60
CA HIS A 81 29.20 -4.20 1.85
C HIS A 81 30.02 -5.36 2.44
N GLU A 82 29.69 -5.92 3.61
CA GLU A 82 30.48 -7.04 4.14
C GLU A 82 30.29 -8.33 3.34
N GLY A 83 29.06 -8.61 2.87
CA GLY A 83 28.82 -9.70 1.90
C GLY A 83 29.44 -9.43 0.52
N ARG A 84 29.67 -8.15 0.16
CA ARG A 84 30.27 -7.74 -1.13
C ARG A 84 31.74 -8.13 -1.25
N ARG A 85 32.52 -8.15 -0.15
CA ARG A 85 33.94 -8.55 -0.19
C ARG A 85 34.16 -10.04 -0.45
N ALA A 86 33.13 -10.86 -0.25
CA ALA A 86 33.25 -12.31 -0.39
C ALA A 86 33.12 -12.83 -1.84
N HIS A 87 32.54 -12.03 -2.75
CA HIS A 87 32.14 -12.49 -4.10
C HIS A 87 32.39 -11.43 -5.20
N PRO A 88 33.61 -11.37 -5.77
CA PRO A 88 33.99 -10.39 -6.81
C PRO A 88 33.21 -10.52 -8.12
N GLU A 89 32.57 -11.67 -8.39
CA GLU A 89 31.70 -11.90 -9.55
C GLU A 89 30.40 -11.07 -9.53
N ILE A 90 29.94 -10.67 -8.34
CA ILE A 90 28.76 -9.82 -8.18
C ILE A 90 29.12 -8.37 -8.53
N GLU A 91 30.36 -7.96 -8.27
CA GLU A 91 30.86 -6.60 -8.49
C GLU A 91 30.81 -6.17 -9.97
N ALA A 92 31.01 -7.11 -10.90
CA ALA A 92 31.00 -6.86 -12.34
C ALA A 92 29.60 -6.64 -12.94
N LEU A 93 28.52 -7.10 -12.27
CA LEU A 93 27.14 -6.91 -12.73
C LEU A 93 26.62 -5.49 -12.49
N HIS A 94 27.39 -4.66 -11.76
CA HIS A 94 26.94 -3.37 -11.24
C HIS A 94 27.23 -2.14 -12.11
N GLN A 95 27.96 -2.26 -13.23
CA GLN A 95 28.21 -1.09 -14.07
C GLN A 95 26.95 -0.56 -14.78
N ASP A 96 25.97 -1.41 -15.08
CA ASP A 96 24.87 -1.01 -15.97
C ASP A 96 23.45 -1.10 -15.39
N PHE A 97 23.20 -1.81 -14.27
CA PHE A 97 21.81 -2.06 -13.85
C PHE A 97 21.62 -2.11 -12.33
N PHE A 98 20.90 -1.09 -11.82
CA PHE A 98 20.12 -1.05 -10.57
C PHE A 98 20.84 -1.27 -9.23
N SER A 99 20.54 -0.38 -8.28
CA SER A 99 20.79 -0.59 -6.86
C SER A 99 20.13 -1.90 -6.41
N VAL A 100 20.92 -2.95 -6.14
CA VAL A 100 20.38 -4.21 -5.63
C VAL A 100 19.93 -3.99 -4.18
N TYR A 101 18.63 -3.72 -4.00
CA TYR A 101 18.01 -3.63 -2.68
C TYR A 101 17.89 -5.03 -2.07
N ILE A 102 18.85 -5.42 -1.24
CA ILE A 102 18.74 -6.67 -0.47
C ILE A 102 17.92 -6.39 0.80
N ARG A 103 16.64 -6.73 0.74
CA ARG A 103 15.73 -6.61 1.89
C ARG A 103 16.02 -7.71 2.93
N PRO A 104 16.24 -7.40 4.22
CA PRO A 104 16.44 -8.42 5.25
C PRO A 104 15.28 -9.41 5.34
N THR A 105 15.57 -10.66 5.74
CA THR A 105 14.58 -11.74 5.86
C THR A 105 13.47 -11.40 6.86
N HIS A 106 13.79 -10.74 7.98
CA HIS A 106 12.80 -10.33 8.97
C HIS A 106 11.84 -9.26 8.42
N ILE A 107 12.33 -8.30 7.62
CA ILE A 107 11.47 -7.32 6.94
C ILE A 107 10.55 -8.01 5.93
N THR A 108 11.07 -9.01 5.20
CA THR A 108 10.23 -9.81 4.30
C THR A 108 9.09 -10.50 5.05
N LYS A 109 9.35 -11.08 6.23
CA LYS A 109 8.32 -11.70 7.07
C LYS A 109 7.27 -10.68 7.51
N GLN A 110 7.69 -9.52 8.01
CA GLN A 110 6.76 -8.44 8.41
C GLN A 110 5.85 -7.98 7.26
N ILE A 111 6.38 -7.85 6.04
CA ILE A 111 5.57 -7.52 4.86
C ILE A 111 4.55 -8.62 4.55
N GLN A 112 4.93 -9.89 4.70
CA GLN A 112 3.99 -11.01 4.49
C GLN A 112 2.88 -11.02 5.55
N GLU A 113 3.22 -10.82 6.82
CA GLU A 113 2.27 -10.72 7.92
C GLU A 113 1.26 -9.58 7.69
N LEU A 114 1.75 -8.40 7.30
CA LEU A 114 0.90 -7.27 6.90
C LEU A 114 -0.01 -7.59 5.71
N LYS A 115 0.54 -8.24 4.69
CA LYS A 115 -0.23 -8.65 3.50
C LYS A 115 -1.34 -9.63 3.88
N ASP A 116 -1.08 -10.59 4.75
CA ASP A 116 -2.09 -11.54 5.22
C ASP A 116 -3.16 -10.85 6.10
N TYR A 117 -2.73 -9.97 7.00
CA TYR A 117 -3.63 -9.12 7.78
C TYR A 117 -4.57 -8.27 6.91
N PHE A 118 -4.04 -7.58 5.90
CA PHE A 118 -4.87 -6.79 4.99
C PHE A 118 -5.81 -7.64 4.15
N LYS A 119 -5.41 -8.86 3.76
CA LYS A 119 -6.30 -9.79 3.05
C LYS A 119 -7.50 -10.16 3.91
N GLU A 120 -7.32 -10.46 5.20
CA GLU A 120 -8.44 -10.75 6.10
C GLU A 120 -9.45 -9.61 6.17
N HIS A 121 -8.95 -8.38 6.25
CA HIS A 121 -9.79 -7.19 6.24
C HIS A 121 -10.48 -6.97 4.88
N LEU A 122 -9.79 -7.20 3.77
CA LEU A 122 -10.36 -7.12 2.43
C LEU A 122 -11.46 -8.18 2.22
N TYR A 123 -11.30 -9.39 2.73
CA TYR A 123 -12.36 -10.41 2.69
C TYR A 123 -13.60 -9.93 3.46
N LYS A 124 -13.43 -9.33 4.65
CA LYS A 124 -14.54 -8.75 5.42
C LYS A 124 -15.19 -7.55 4.72
N PHE A 125 -14.43 -6.80 3.92
CA PHE A 125 -14.94 -5.64 3.17
C PHE A 125 -15.75 -6.03 1.93
N VAL A 126 -15.37 -7.13 1.26
CA VAL A 126 -16.02 -7.59 0.02
C VAL A 126 -17.32 -8.36 0.28
N HIS A 127 -17.46 -8.97 1.47
CA HIS A 127 -18.68 -9.68 1.89
C HIS A 127 -19.74 -8.72 2.45
#